data_AF-A0A3C0ILU3-F1
#
_entry.id   AF-A0A3C0ILU3-F1
#
_cell.length_a   1.000
_cell.length_b   1.000
_cell.length_c   1.000
_cell.angle_alpha   90.00
_cell.angle_beta   90.00
_cell.angle_gamma   90.00
#
_symmetry.space_group_name_H-M   'P 1'
#
loop_
_entity.id
_entity.type
_entity.pdbx_description
1 polymer ?
#
loop_
_entity_poly.entity_id
_entity_poly.type
_entity_poly.pdbx_seq_one_letter_code
_entity_poly.pdbx_strand_id
1 'polypeptide(L)'
;MTISMQTDISALIAAQQHEGLQAIGTKVLNHERLTPAEGLLLFTDAPLAYVGALANWKREQLHGNKTYFNRNFHIEPTNVCVFSCKFCSYSRLYAHREEGWELSIDQMLD
;
A
#
# COMPACT_ATOMS: atom_id res chain seq x y z
N MET A 1 -22.63 7.05 15.49
CA MET A 1 -22.18 5.99 14.57
C MET A 1 -20.87 5.32 14.99
N THR A 2 -19.98 5.97 15.74
CA THR A 2 -18.67 5.42 16.16
C THR A 2 -18.72 4.25 17.14
N ILE A 3 -19.75 4.15 17.99
CA ILE A 3 -19.84 3.10 19.02
C ILE A 3 -20.03 1.70 18.41
N SER A 4 -20.80 1.58 17.31
CA SER A 4 -21.12 0.27 16.69
C SER A 4 -19.87 -0.43 16.13
N MET A 5 -19.05 0.29 15.35
CA MET A 5 -17.87 -0.29 14.69
C MET A 5 -16.74 -0.66 15.67
N GLN A 6 -16.65 0.03 16.81
CA GLN A 6 -15.64 -0.27 17.82
C GLN A 6 -15.95 -1.57 18.56
N THR A 7 -17.23 -1.88 18.75
CA THR A 7 -17.70 -3.18 19.28
C THR A 7 -17.42 -4.31 18.30
N ASP A 8 -17.64 -4.08 17.00
CA ASP A 8 -17.47 -5.10 15.96
C ASP A 8 -16.01 -5.54 15.77
N ILE A 9 -15.07 -4.59 15.74
CA ILE A 9 -13.65 -4.93 15.55
C ILE A 9 -13.05 -5.64 16.78
N SER A 10 -13.49 -5.26 17.98
CA SER A 10 -12.98 -5.85 19.23
C SER A 10 -13.41 -7.32 19.34
N ALA A 11 -14.64 -7.64 18.92
CA ALA A 11 -15.11 -9.02 18.85
C ALA A 11 -14.32 -9.85 17.83
N LEU A 12 -14.00 -9.27 16.66
CA LEU A 12 -13.18 -9.93 15.64
C LEU A 12 -11.75 -10.22 16.15
N ILE A 13 -11.16 -9.30 16.90
CA ILE A 13 -9.85 -9.52 17.55
C ILE A 13 -9.94 -10.62 18.60
N ALA A 14 -10.98 -10.59 19.45
CA ALA A 14 -11.19 -11.60 20.48
C ALA A 14 -11.45 -13.02 19.92
N ALA A 15 -12.07 -13.12 18.74
CA ALA A 15 -12.36 -14.39 18.08
C ALA A 15 -11.14 -15.05 17.41
N GLN A 16 -10.01 -14.33 17.31
CA GLN A 16 -8.80 -14.85 16.70
C GLN A 16 -8.12 -15.89 17.60
N GLN A 17 -7.80 -17.06 17.02
CA GLN A 17 -7.20 -18.19 17.74
C GLN A 17 -5.68 -18.07 17.87
N HIS A 18 -5.03 -17.39 16.92
CA HIS A 18 -3.58 -17.20 16.96
C HIS A 18 -3.22 -16.04 17.90
N GLU A 19 -2.56 -16.34 19.02
CA GLU A 19 -2.19 -15.35 20.05
C GLU A 19 -1.43 -14.15 19.48
N GLY A 20 -0.46 -14.39 18.59
CA GLY A 20 0.28 -13.32 17.92
C GLY A 20 -0.61 -12.38 17.09
N LEU A 21 -1.62 -12.91 16.39
CA LEU A 21 -2.55 -12.09 15.62
C LEU A 21 -3.50 -11.32 16.55
N GLN A 22 -3.96 -11.94 17.64
CA GLN A 22 -4.76 -11.27 18.65
C GLN A 22 -4.01 -10.10 19.32
N ALA A 23 -2.73 -10.30 19.64
CA ALA A 23 -1.86 -9.25 20.18
C ALA A 23 -1.70 -8.10 19.19
N ILE A 24 -1.49 -8.40 17.91
CA ILE A 24 -1.43 -7.39 16.83
C ILE A 24 -2.74 -6.61 16.74
N GLY A 25 -3.89 -7.28 16.76
CA GLY A 25 -5.20 -6.63 16.76
C GLY A 25 -5.36 -5.65 17.92
N THR A 26 -4.94 -6.07 19.13
CA THR A 26 -4.95 -5.21 20.33
C THR A 26 -4.06 -3.97 20.16
N LYS A 27 -2.85 -4.14 19.61
CA LYS A 27 -1.96 -3.01 19.31
C LYS A 27 -2.58 -2.04 18.31
N VAL A 28 -3.24 -2.55 17.27
CA VAL A 28 -3.95 -1.70 16.30
C VAL A 28 -5.04 -0.87 16.97
N LEU A 29 -5.85 -1.50 17.84
CA LEU A 29 -6.88 -0.81 18.64
C LEU A 29 -6.29 0.29 19.54
N ASN A 30 -5.13 0.03 20.13
CA ASN A 30 -4.43 0.96 21.00
C ASN A 30 -3.60 2.02 20.25
N HIS A 31 -3.69 2.06 18.91
CA HIS A 31 -2.92 2.97 18.06
C HIS A 31 -1.39 2.79 18.21
N GLU A 32 -0.95 1.59 18.56
CA GLU A 32 0.46 1.24 18.74
C GLU A 32 1.10 0.82 17.41
N ARG A 33 2.40 1.08 17.27
CA ARG A 33 3.16 0.71 16.07
C ARG A 33 3.47 -0.79 16.08
N LEU A 34 3.23 -1.43 14.93
CA LEU A 34 3.64 -2.82 14.69
C LEU A 34 5.15 -2.90 14.37
N THR A 35 5.78 -3.96 14.83
CA THR A 35 7.17 -4.32 14.54
C THR A 35 7.28 -5.03 13.19
N PRO A 36 8.48 -5.11 12.59
CA PRO A 36 8.68 -5.89 11.37
C PRO A 36 8.30 -7.37 11.51
N ALA A 37 8.56 -8.00 12.66
CA ALA A 37 8.20 -9.39 12.91
C ALA A 37 6.68 -9.60 12.96
N GLU A 38 5.94 -8.66 13.56
CA GLU A 38 4.48 -8.65 13.54
C GLU A 38 3.93 -8.44 12.12
N GLY A 39 4.58 -7.57 11.33
CA GLY A 39 4.25 -7.39 9.91
C GLY A 39 4.48 -8.65 9.08
N LEU A 40 5.56 -9.40 9.36
CA LEU A 40 5.81 -10.69 8.73
C LEU A 40 4.72 -11.71 9.09
N LEU A 41 4.35 -11.82 10.37
CA LEU A 41 3.27 -12.69 10.82
C LEU A 41 1.93 -12.37 10.13
N LEU A 42 1.60 -11.07 9.95
CA LEU A 42 0.43 -10.66 9.18
C LEU A 42 0.50 -11.09 7.72
N PHE A 43 1.69 -11.05 7.12
CA PHE A 43 1.87 -11.38 5.72
C PHE A 43 1.78 -12.90 5.46
N THR A 44 2.31 -13.72 6.35
CA THR A 44 2.40 -15.17 6.18
C THR A 44 1.20 -15.92 6.71
N ASP A 45 0.64 -15.50 7.84
CA ASP A 45 -0.25 -16.35 8.64
C ASP A 45 -1.63 -15.74 8.92
N ALA A 46 -1.83 -14.44 8.64
CA ALA A 46 -3.13 -13.82 8.89
C ALA A 46 -4.15 -14.09 7.78
N PRO A 47 -5.40 -14.40 8.13
CA PRO A 47 -6.49 -14.43 7.16
C PRO A 47 -6.67 -13.05 6.51
N LEU A 48 -6.85 -13.01 5.19
CA LEU A 48 -7.02 -11.75 4.44
C LEU A 48 -8.16 -10.88 5.00
N ALA A 49 -9.28 -11.49 5.39
CA ALA A 49 -10.43 -10.78 5.97
C ALA A 49 -10.08 -10.12 7.31
N TYR A 50 -9.22 -10.74 8.13
CA TYR A 50 -8.77 -10.19 9.40
C TYR A 50 -7.92 -8.94 9.18
N VAL A 51 -6.94 -9.02 8.26
CA VAL A 51 -6.09 -7.88 7.89
C VAL A 51 -6.93 -6.75 7.28
N GLY A 52 -7.85 -7.09 6.38
CA GLY A 52 -8.77 -6.13 5.75
C GLY A 52 -9.64 -5.40 6.76
N ALA A 53 -10.18 -6.10 7.76
CA ALA A 53 -10.99 -5.49 8.82
C ALA A 53 -10.18 -4.51 9.68
N LEU A 54 -8.99 -4.91 10.15
CA LEU A 54 -8.09 -4.04 10.92
C LEU A 54 -7.67 -2.80 10.12
N ALA A 55 -7.29 -3.00 8.86
CA ALA A 55 -6.89 -1.92 7.96
C ALA A 55 -8.05 -0.95 7.67
N ASN A 56 -9.25 -1.48 7.40
CA ASN A 56 -10.44 -0.65 7.17
C ASN A 56 -10.81 0.16 8.41
N TRP A 57 -10.83 -0.48 9.59
CA TRP A 57 -11.09 0.21 10.86
C TRP A 57 -10.11 1.36 11.07
N LYS A 58 -8.81 1.14 10.84
CA LYS A 58 -7.79 2.20 10.96
C LYS A 58 -7.98 3.30 9.93
N ARG A 59 -8.29 2.95 8.67
CA ARG A 59 -8.56 3.90 7.58
C ARG A 59 -9.77 4.78 7.88
N GLU A 60 -10.86 4.22 8.38
CA GLU A 60 -12.07 4.96 8.73
C GLU A 60 -11.87 5.85 9.97
N GLN A 61 -11.06 5.41 10.95
CA GLN A 61 -10.65 6.28 12.06
C GLN A 61 -9.90 7.53 11.58
N LEU A 62 -9.02 7.38 10.57
CA LEU A 62 -8.21 8.49 10.05
C LEU A 62 -8.94 9.35 9.00
N HIS A 63 -9.83 8.76 8.21
CA HIS A 63 -10.34 9.39 7.00
C HIS A 63 -11.87 9.31 6.85
N GLY A 64 -12.56 8.60 7.74
CA GLY A 64 -13.96 8.21 7.56
C GLY A 64 -14.17 7.56 6.19
N ASN A 65 -15.30 7.91 5.56
CA ASN A 65 -15.65 7.45 4.21
C ASN A 65 -15.12 8.37 3.10
N LYS A 66 -14.16 9.27 3.40
CA LYS A 66 -13.59 10.14 2.38
C LYS A 66 -12.53 9.39 1.57
N THR A 67 -12.57 9.54 0.26
CA THR A 67 -11.54 9.04 -0.65
C THR A 67 -11.05 10.23 -1.47
N TYR A 68 -9.76 10.54 -1.37
CA TYR A 68 -9.16 11.70 -2.01
C TYR A 68 -8.68 11.35 -3.43
N PHE A 69 -8.81 12.29 -4.35
CA PHE A 69 -8.25 12.23 -5.70
C PHE A 69 -7.69 13.60 -6.08
N ASN A 70 -6.77 13.67 -7.05
CA ASN A 70 -6.23 14.91 -7.56
C ASN A 70 -6.34 14.99 -9.09
N ARG A 71 -6.14 16.19 -9.65
CA ARG A 71 -6.01 16.41 -11.09
C ARG A 71 -4.54 16.62 -11.39
N ASN A 72 -3.93 15.66 -12.06
CA ASN A 72 -2.53 15.68 -12.43
C ASN A 72 -2.39 15.27 -13.90
N PHE A 73 -1.27 15.65 -14.52
CA PHE A 73 -0.81 15.10 -15.78
C PHE A 73 0.66 14.72 -15.61
N HIS A 74 1.13 13.80 -16.43
CA HIS A 74 2.49 13.30 -16.42
C HIS A 74 3.07 13.47 -17.82
N ILE A 75 4.24 14.09 -17.92
CA ILE A 75 5.06 14.07 -19.13
C ILE A 75 6.17 13.07 -18.89
N GLU A 76 6.35 12.15 -19.84
CA GLU A 76 7.42 11.16 -19.82
C GLU A 76 8.52 11.57 -20.82
N PRO A 77 9.62 12.21 -20.34
CA PRO A 77 10.64 12.77 -21.23
C PRO A 77 11.37 11.70 -22.04
N THR A 78 11.51 10.51 -21.47
CA THR A 78 12.15 9.37 -22.12
C THR A 78 11.65 8.07 -21.52
N ASN A 79 11.57 7.04 -22.36
CA ASN A 79 11.39 5.65 -21.95
C ASN A 79 12.69 4.83 -22.09
N VAL A 80 13.83 5.50 -22.30
CA VAL A 80 15.18 4.90 -22.32
C VAL A 80 15.80 5.01 -20.94
N CYS A 81 16.41 3.94 -20.45
CA CYS A 81 17.05 3.93 -19.14
C CYS A 81 18.42 3.25 -19.20
N VAL A 82 19.42 3.84 -18.54
CA VAL A 82 20.76 3.24 -18.38
C VAL A 82 20.79 2.10 -17.36
N PHE A 83 19.71 1.92 -16.59
CA PHE A 83 19.57 0.86 -15.59
C PHE A 83 18.87 -0.37 -16.14
N SER A 84 19.13 -1.52 -15.50
CA SER A 84 18.64 -2.84 -15.93
C SER A 84 17.68 -3.49 -14.92
N CYS A 85 16.70 -2.72 -14.46
CA CYS A 85 15.69 -3.18 -13.50
C CYS A 85 14.84 -4.32 -14.09
N LYS A 86 14.89 -5.52 -13.47
CA LYS A 86 14.22 -6.73 -13.98
C LYS A 86 12.69 -6.66 -14.07
N PHE A 87 12.07 -5.70 -13.39
CA PHE A 87 10.63 -5.49 -13.36
C PHE A 87 10.15 -4.33 -14.25
N CYS A 88 11.07 -3.54 -14.83
CA CYS A 88 10.73 -2.33 -15.56
C CYS A 88 10.76 -2.59 -17.08
N SER A 89 9.71 -2.21 -17.81
CA SER A 89 9.67 -2.30 -19.28
C SER A 89 10.68 -1.42 -20.00
N TYR A 90 11.20 -0.37 -19.33
CA TYR A 90 12.24 0.52 -19.87
C TYR A 90 13.65 -0.01 -19.65
N SER A 91 13.79 -1.11 -18.91
CA SER A 91 15.03 -1.88 -18.83
C SER A 91 15.24 -2.66 -20.12
N ARG A 92 15.47 -1.94 -21.22
CA ARG A 92 15.97 -2.51 -22.46
C ARG A 92 17.49 -2.58 -22.36
N LEU A 93 18.10 -3.57 -23.01
CA LEU A 93 19.55 -3.50 -23.22
C LEU A 93 19.83 -2.18 -23.94
N TYR A 94 20.84 -1.43 -23.49
CA TYR A 94 21.18 -0.14 -24.09
C TYR A 94 21.44 -0.23 -25.61
N ALA A 95 21.74 -1.44 -26.10
CA ALA A 95 21.83 -1.78 -27.52
C ALA A 95 20.52 -1.59 -28.32
N HIS A 96 19.37 -1.37 -27.66
CA HIS A 96 18.05 -1.13 -28.25
C HIS A 96 17.50 0.25 -27.91
N ARG A 97 18.39 1.22 -27.62
CA ARG A 97 18.01 2.60 -27.27
C ARG A 97 17.21 3.28 -28.38
N GLU A 98 17.48 2.93 -29.63
CA GLU A 98 16.81 3.44 -30.82
C GLU A 98 15.32 3.08 -30.90
N GLU A 99 14.85 2.13 -30.10
CA GLU A 99 13.43 1.80 -30.00
C GLU A 99 12.67 2.70 -29.00
N GLY A 100 13.38 3.56 -28.27
CA GLY A 100 12.81 4.55 -27.34
C GLY A 100 12.85 5.98 -27.89
N TRP A 101 12.46 6.94 -27.05
CA TRP A 101 12.54 8.37 -27.35
C TRP A 101 13.24 9.13 -26.24
N GLU A 102 13.78 10.30 -26.59
CA GLU A 102 14.30 11.29 -25.65
C GLU A 102 13.83 12.67 -26.13
N LEU A 103 12.86 13.24 -25.42
CA LEU A 103 12.29 14.53 -25.75
C LEU A 103 13.26 15.66 -25.39
N SER A 104 13.31 16.68 -26.24
CA SER A 104 13.92 17.96 -25.90
C SER A 104 13.05 18.75 -24.91
N ILE A 105 13.59 19.83 -24.35
CA ILE A 105 12.83 20.74 -23.49
C ILE A 105 11.63 21.33 -24.25
N ASP A 106 11.85 21.78 -25.48
CA ASP A 106 10.79 22.37 -26.29
C ASP A 106 9.65 21.37 -26.54
N GLN A 107 9.99 20.12 -26.89
CA GLN A 107 8.99 19.05 -27.09
C GLN A 107 8.18 18.69 -25.83
N MET A 108 8.70 18.97 -24.64
CA MET A 108 7.95 18.77 -23.39
C MET A 108 7.05 19.96 -23.03
N LEU A 109 7.34 21.15 -23.57
CA LEU A 109 6.61 22.39 -23.30
C LEU A 109 5.55 22.69 -24.36
N ASP A 110 5.70 22.12 -25.57
CA ASP A 110 4.71 22.10 -26.65
C ASP A 110 3.41 21.39 -26.24
#